data_AF-A0A1I4JJV9-F1
#
_entry.id   AF-A0A1I4JJV9-F1
#
_cell.length_a   1.000
_cell.length_b   1.000
_cell.length_c   1.000
_cell.angle_alpha   90.00
_cell.angle_beta   90.00
_cell.angle_gamma   90.00
#
_symmetry.space_group_name_H-M   'P 1'
#
loop_
_entity.id
_entity.type
_entity.pdbx_description
1 polymer ?
#
loop_
_entity_poly.entity_id
_entity_poly.type
_entity_poly.pdbx_seq_one_letter_code
_entity_poly.pdbx_strand_id
1 'polypeptide(L)'
;GGAIYWEGSNGFLSVCSFVNSTVNQYGGAIRWSGGNGTLSACSFLNNHANEKGGAVLWSSANGFLSACSFANNTANLYGGAIYLDYNTINVSDCSFIIYRPTNTATVTVNNLIYYYSHNYDVDYYENGNLIHSGQINDNNVTFSNLDNGKHNIDMIYNKGGSNFTNYINITGDIIEDIPGDITVDSHLSASNVYMFYNDGTKYTIKLADYKGNPIINQNIQITIANLKYNLKTDSRGYATLVLKQKAGKYKIVASFNGNSEYGPSTIVSTLSILDSPITKNKNSEIYFGGRFKVQIIDVYAKHVGAGKVVKFTIAGKTYRIKTDKNGYASLKITLKPNKKYTITTQYGKFIKKNQITVKPVLTAKNIVKKKRKTIKFYAKLVNTKGKPRAKKTIRFRFKGKRYKIKTNKKGIATLKIKNLKKGKYKIYTQYGKSKIKNTIKIK
;
A
#
# COMPACT_ATOMS: atom_id res chain seq x y z
N GLY A 1 6.94 -19.69 -4.71
CA GLY A 1 6.63 -20.13 -3.34
C GLY A 1 5.17 -19.84 -3.09
N GLY A 2 4.66 -20.22 -1.91
CA GLY A 2 3.24 -20.09 -1.59
C GLY A 2 2.76 -18.64 -1.50
N ALA A 3 3.65 -17.72 -1.12
CA ALA A 3 3.36 -16.29 -1.02
C ALA A 3 4.08 -15.46 -2.10
N ILE A 4 5.37 -15.73 -2.33
CA ILE A 4 6.19 -14.96 -3.27
C ILE A 4 6.90 -15.90 -4.25
N TYR A 5 6.86 -15.51 -5.53
CA TYR A 5 7.81 -15.94 -6.54
C TYR A 5 8.54 -14.72 -7.08
N TRP A 6 9.86 -14.65 -6.88
CA TRP A 6 10.66 -13.47 -7.19
C TRP A 6 11.72 -13.78 -8.26
N GLU A 7 11.51 -13.29 -9.48
CA GLU A 7 12.43 -13.54 -10.62
C GLU A 7 13.40 -12.40 -10.90
N GLY A 8 13.10 -11.18 -10.44
CA GLY A 8 13.91 -9.99 -10.74
C GLY A 8 15.21 -9.93 -9.91
N SER A 9 16.32 -9.57 -10.55
CA SER A 9 17.60 -9.33 -9.86
C SER A 9 17.56 -8.10 -8.94
N ASN A 10 18.45 -8.06 -7.95
CA ASN A 10 18.59 -6.97 -6.98
C ASN A 10 17.30 -6.72 -6.16
N GLY A 11 16.55 -7.79 -5.89
CA GLY A 11 15.36 -7.71 -5.04
C GLY A 11 15.71 -7.45 -3.59
N PHE A 12 14.90 -6.64 -2.90
CA PHE A 12 15.04 -6.38 -1.47
C PHE A 12 13.70 -6.66 -0.79
N LEU A 13 13.71 -7.64 0.14
CA LEU A 13 12.56 -8.03 0.91
C LEU A 13 12.93 -8.06 2.40
N SER A 14 12.27 -7.23 3.19
CA SER A 14 12.52 -7.19 4.63
C SER A 14 11.29 -6.86 5.46
N VAL A 15 11.36 -7.19 6.75
CA VAL A 15 10.32 -6.85 7.75
C VAL A 15 8.94 -7.40 7.34
N CYS A 16 8.93 -8.61 6.81
CA CYS A 16 7.73 -9.33 6.37
C CYS A 16 7.48 -10.57 7.23
N SER A 17 6.22 -10.99 7.31
CA SER A 17 5.81 -12.20 8.01
C SER A 17 5.07 -13.14 7.05
N PHE A 18 5.54 -14.38 6.97
CA PHE A 18 5.00 -15.44 6.14
C PHE A 18 4.53 -16.59 7.01
N VAL A 19 3.23 -16.85 7.01
CA VAL A 19 2.61 -17.77 7.98
C VAL A 19 1.68 -18.74 7.27
N ASN A 20 1.76 -20.03 7.60
CA ASN A 20 0.85 -21.08 7.11
C ASN A 20 0.78 -21.16 5.57
N SER A 21 1.91 -21.00 4.88
CA SER A 21 1.96 -21.18 3.43
C SER A 21 2.37 -22.62 3.10
N THR A 22 1.47 -23.37 2.47
CA THR A 22 1.70 -24.77 2.10
C THR A 22 1.69 -24.90 0.57
N VAL A 23 2.75 -25.50 0.00
CA VAL A 23 2.88 -25.72 -1.46
C VAL A 23 3.32 -27.13 -1.80
N ASN A 24 2.93 -27.59 -2.98
CA ASN A 24 3.23 -28.95 -3.44
C ASN A 24 4.66 -29.16 -3.96
N GLN A 25 5.48 -28.12 -4.10
CA GLN A 25 6.82 -28.23 -4.69
C GLN A 25 7.85 -27.47 -3.85
N TYR A 26 8.02 -26.16 -4.12
CA TYR A 26 9.21 -25.43 -3.71
C TYR A 26 8.91 -24.13 -2.96
N GLY A 27 9.61 -23.93 -1.85
CA GLY A 27 9.61 -22.66 -1.11
C GLY A 27 8.25 -22.38 -0.49
N GLY A 28 7.97 -22.99 0.67
CA GLY A 28 6.63 -22.95 1.28
C GLY A 28 6.06 -21.54 1.35
N ALA A 29 6.88 -20.56 1.70
CA ALA A 29 6.55 -19.13 1.55
C ALA A 29 7.15 -18.51 0.28
N ILE A 30 8.46 -18.61 0.09
CA ILE A 30 9.19 -17.85 -0.93
C ILE A 30 9.95 -18.79 -1.86
N ARG A 31 9.78 -18.59 -3.16
CA ARG A 31 10.73 -19.06 -4.19
C ARG A 31 11.44 -17.84 -4.76
N TRP A 32 12.75 -17.78 -4.58
CA TRP A 32 13.57 -16.68 -5.04
C TRP A 32 14.46 -17.15 -6.20
N SER A 33 14.32 -16.55 -7.38
CA SER A 33 15.04 -16.93 -8.60
C SER A 33 15.80 -15.77 -9.25
N GLY A 34 15.76 -14.56 -8.66
CA GLY A 34 16.55 -13.41 -9.11
C GLY A 34 17.92 -13.31 -8.44
N GLY A 35 18.96 -12.92 -9.17
CA GLY A 35 20.32 -12.78 -8.62
C GLY A 35 20.50 -11.54 -7.73
N ASN A 36 21.53 -11.55 -6.89
CA ASN A 36 21.89 -10.42 -6.00
C ASN A 36 20.74 -9.98 -5.07
N GLY A 37 19.92 -10.93 -4.61
CA GLY A 37 18.79 -10.63 -3.74
C GLY A 37 19.17 -10.45 -2.27
N THR A 38 18.37 -9.70 -1.53
CA THR A 38 18.49 -9.57 -0.07
C THR A 38 17.15 -9.90 0.58
N LEU A 39 17.16 -10.89 1.47
CA LEU A 39 16.06 -11.25 2.35
C LEU A 39 16.51 -11.08 3.79
N SER A 40 15.92 -10.13 4.51
CA SER A 40 16.36 -9.85 5.88
C SER A 40 15.25 -9.46 6.84
N ALA A 41 15.45 -9.71 8.13
CA ALA A 41 14.50 -9.29 9.18
C ALA A 41 13.06 -9.79 8.93
N CYS A 42 12.90 -10.99 8.36
CA CYS A 42 11.60 -11.59 8.07
C CYS A 42 11.29 -12.74 9.04
N SER A 43 10.00 -13.01 9.27
CA SER A 43 9.55 -14.18 10.03
C SER A 43 8.83 -15.18 9.12
N PHE A 44 9.15 -16.45 9.30
CA PHE A 44 8.58 -17.59 8.60
C PHE A 44 8.05 -18.57 9.63
N LEU A 45 6.74 -18.71 9.71
CA LEU A 45 6.10 -19.63 10.65
C LEU A 45 5.23 -20.65 9.92
N ASN A 46 5.44 -21.93 10.24
CA ASN A 46 4.59 -23.01 9.79
C ASN A 46 4.37 -23.02 8.27
N ASN A 47 5.43 -22.74 7.51
CA ASN A 47 5.39 -22.89 6.06
C ASN A 47 5.85 -24.30 5.69
N HIS A 48 5.18 -24.88 4.71
CA HIS A 48 5.42 -26.24 4.27
C HIS A 48 5.63 -26.33 2.77
N ALA A 49 6.64 -27.10 2.35
CA ALA A 49 6.86 -27.46 0.95
C ALA A 49 6.96 -28.98 0.82
N ASN A 50 6.22 -29.61 -0.09
CA ASN A 50 6.30 -31.07 -0.21
C ASN A 50 7.68 -31.57 -0.71
N GLU A 51 8.50 -30.72 -1.33
CA GLU A 51 9.83 -31.12 -1.80
C GLU A 51 10.94 -30.39 -1.06
N LYS A 52 11.15 -29.09 -1.34
CA LYS A 52 12.38 -28.38 -0.94
C LYS A 52 12.11 -26.99 -0.38
N GLY A 53 12.83 -26.63 0.68
CA GLY A 53 12.80 -25.29 1.28
C GLY A 53 11.46 -25.01 1.94
N GLY A 54 11.25 -25.53 3.15
CA GLY A 54 9.94 -25.48 3.81
C GLY A 54 9.41 -24.05 3.98
N ALA A 55 10.29 -23.08 4.15
CA ALA A 55 9.96 -21.66 4.05
C ALA A 55 10.48 -21.04 2.75
N VAL A 56 11.78 -21.18 2.49
CA VAL A 56 12.48 -20.47 1.43
C VAL A 56 13.21 -21.46 0.54
N LEU A 57 12.93 -21.41 -0.76
CA LEU A 57 13.80 -21.95 -1.78
C LEU A 57 14.48 -20.80 -2.53
N TRP A 58 15.81 -20.82 -2.60
CA TRP A 58 16.60 -19.82 -3.29
C TRP A 58 17.40 -20.44 -4.44
N SER A 59 17.02 -20.11 -5.66
CA SER A 59 17.50 -20.71 -6.91
C SER A 59 18.31 -19.74 -7.78
N SER A 60 19.09 -18.83 -7.18
CA SER A 60 19.93 -17.89 -7.91
C SER A 60 21.15 -17.42 -7.10
N ALA A 61 22.19 -16.94 -7.78
CA ALA A 61 23.48 -16.58 -7.18
C ALA A 61 23.48 -15.26 -6.38
N ASN A 62 24.49 -15.13 -5.51
CA ASN A 62 24.87 -13.93 -4.74
C ASN A 62 23.77 -13.38 -3.84
N GLY A 63 22.95 -14.26 -3.25
CA GLY A 63 21.92 -13.88 -2.30
C GLY A 63 22.46 -13.66 -0.89
N PHE A 64 21.82 -12.76 -0.15
CA PHE A 64 22.04 -12.59 1.29
C PHE A 64 20.73 -12.87 2.03
N LEU A 65 20.75 -13.87 2.92
CA LEU A 65 19.64 -14.20 3.81
C LEU A 65 20.12 -14.00 5.25
N SER A 66 19.60 -12.98 5.93
CA SER A 66 20.08 -12.68 7.28
C SER A 66 19.02 -12.17 8.25
N ALA A 67 19.28 -12.29 9.55
CA ALA A 67 18.40 -11.75 10.60
C ALA A 67 16.93 -12.25 10.49
N CYS A 68 16.70 -13.45 9.94
CA CYS A 68 15.37 -14.00 9.75
C CYS A 68 15.04 -15.01 10.85
N SER A 69 13.76 -15.17 11.18
CA SER A 69 13.28 -16.18 12.12
C SER A 69 12.45 -17.23 11.40
N PHE A 70 12.77 -18.50 11.62
CA PHE A 70 12.11 -19.67 11.05
C PHE A 70 11.58 -20.56 12.18
N ALA A 71 10.27 -20.65 12.32
CA ALA A 71 9.61 -21.50 13.30
C ALA A 71 8.75 -22.55 12.60
N ASN A 72 8.93 -23.82 12.96
CA ASN A 72 8.12 -24.93 12.47
C ASN A 72 7.95 -24.96 10.93
N ASN A 73 8.97 -24.60 10.17
CA ASN A 73 8.92 -24.74 8.71
C ASN A 73 9.38 -26.15 8.35
N THR A 74 8.72 -26.78 7.38
CA THR A 74 8.98 -28.19 7.04
C THR A 74 9.04 -28.42 5.54
N ALA A 75 9.94 -29.31 5.13
CA ALA A 75 9.99 -29.86 3.78
C ALA A 75 10.20 -31.37 3.83
N ASN A 76 9.61 -32.14 2.90
CA ASN A 76 9.70 -33.60 2.96
C ASN A 76 11.00 -34.17 2.38
N LEU A 77 11.74 -33.42 1.54
CA LEU A 77 13.00 -33.90 0.96
C LEU A 77 14.22 -33.17 1.54
N TYR A 78 14.35 -31.85 1.32
CA TYR A 78 15.57 -31.12 1.68
C TYR A 78 15.30 -29.70 2.17
N GLY A 79 16.10 -29.25 3.13
CA GLY A 79 16.04 -27.88 3.65
C GLY A 79 14.72 -27.63 4.36
N GLY A 80 14.57 -28.21 5.55
CA GLY A 80 13.37 -28.12 6.39
C GLY A 80 12.84 -26.70 6.50
N ALA A 81 13.73 -25.71 6.60
CA ALA A 81 13.37 -24.30 6.47
C ALA A 81 13.88 -23.67 5.15
N ILE A 82 15.16 -23.86 4.84
CA ILE A 82 15.85 -23.15 3.76
C ILE A 82 16.53 -24.16 2.84
N TYR A 83 16.30 -24.01 1.54
CA TYR A 83 17.01 -24.74 0.51
C TYR A 83 17.65 -23.77 -0.49
N LEU A 84 18.92 -24.00 -0.82
CA LEU A 84 19.77 -23.11 -1.61
C LEU A 84 20.37 -23.88 -2.79
N ASP A 85 20.04 -23.51 -4.03
CA ASP A 85 20.62 -24.18 -5.23
C ASP A 85 22.06 -23.73 -5.54
N TYR A 86 22.48 -22.58 -5.03
CA TYR A 86 23.78 -21.98 -5.35
C TYR A 86 24.64 -21.79 -4.11
N ASN A 87 25.91 -22.15 -4.23
CA ASN A 87 26.91 -21.98 -3.17
C ASN A 87 27.31 -20.53 -2.90
N THR A 88 26.83 -19.54 -3.66
CA THR A 88 27.19 -18.13 -3.45
C THR A 88 26.25 -17.41 -2.48
N ILE A 89 25.25 -18.13 -1.94
CA ILE A 89 24.27 -17.56 -1.00
C ILE A 89 24.83 -17.69 0.41
N ASN A 90 24.71 -16.63 1.22
CA ASN A 90 25.13 -16.64 2.61
C ASN A 90 23.91 -16.57 3.53
N VAL A 91 23.87 -17.46 4.52
CA VAL A 91 22.85 -17.49 5.59
C VAL A 91 23.51 -17.20 6.93
N SER A 92 23.20 -16.06 7.52
CA SER A 92 23.73 -15.65 8.83
C SER A 92 22.67 -15.01 9.71
N ASP A 93 22.91 -14.95 11.01
CA ASP A 93 22.10 -14.24 11.99
C ASP A 93 20.62 -14.71 12.00
N CYS A 94 20.34 -15.89 11.47
CA CYS A 94 18.98 -16.43 11.43
C CYS A 94 18.71 -17.28 12.65
N SER A 95 17.48 -17.22 13.16
CA SER A 95 17.02 -18.04 14.27
C SER A 95 16.07 -19.12 13.77
N PHE A 96 16.34 -20.37 14.11
CA PHE A 96 15.49 -21.53 13.90
C PHE A 96 14.89 -21.94 15.24
N ILE A 97 13.58 -21.80 15.36
CA ILE A 97 12.86 -22.17 16.57
C ILE A 97 12.42 -23.63 16.42
N ILE A 98 13.03 -24.48 17.23
CA ILE A 98 12.70 -25.90 17.32
C ILE A 98 11.86 -26.09 18.55
N TYR A 99 10.69 -26.67 18.35
CA TYR A 99 9.82 -26.97 19.46
C TYR A 99 9.92 -28.45 19.83
N ARG A 100 10.13 -28.75 21.12
CA ARG A 100 10.10 -30.11 21.66
C ARG A 100 8.79 -30.38 22.43
N PRO A 101 7.94 -31.34 22.00
CA PRO A 101 6.64 -31.64 22.63
C PRO A 101 6.71 -32.30 24.00
N THR A 102 7.86 -32.82 24.36
CA THR A 102 8.12 -33.42 25.67
C THR A 102 9.53 -33.00 26.05
N ASN A 103 9.75 -32.65 27.33
CA ASN A 103 11.07 -32.36 27.84
C ASN A 103 11.89 -33.65 27.93
N THR A 104 12.40 -34.08 26.78
CA THR A 104 13.32 -35.20 26.64
C THR A 104 14.74 -34.68 26.72
N ALA A 105 15.62 -35.46 27.35
CA ALA A 105 17.06 -35.18 27.39
C ALA A 105 17.71 -35.15 25.99
N THR A 106 17.00 -35.63 24.97
CA THR A 106 17.47 -35.70 23.59
C THR A 106 16.48 -35.00 22.65
N VAL A 107 17.00 -34.16 21.75
CA VAL A 107 16.23 -33.49 20.69
C VAL A 107 16.93 -33.69 19.34
N THR A 108 16.24 -34.31 18.40
CA THR A 108 16.71 -34.46 17.01
C THR A 108 16.10 -33.36 16.14
N VAL A 109 16.96 -32.61 15.46
CA VAL A 109 16.60 -31.52 14.56
C VAL A 109 16.90 -31.94 13.14
N ASN A 110 15.86 -32.05 12.30
CA ASN A 110 16.04 -32.31 10.87
C ASN A 110 16.78 -31.16 10.19
N ASN A 111 17.41 -31.46 9.05
CA ASN A 111 18.17 -30.50 8.27
C ASN A 111 17.41 -29.17 8.05
N LEU A 112 17.93 -28.07 8.61
CA LEU A 112 17.28 -26.76 8.56
C LEU A 112 17.66 -25.96 7.32
N ILE A 113 18.94 -26.00 6.97
CA ILE A 113 19.55 -25.31 5.83
C ILE A 113 20.18 -26.38 4.94
N TYR A 114 19.81 -26.39 3.67
CA TYR A 114 20.40 -27.30 2.68
C TYR A 114 21.07 -26.52 1.56
N TYR A 115 22.33 -26.84 1.27
CA TYR A 115 23.07 -26.34 0.11
C TYR A 115 23.18 -27.42 -0.97
N TYR A 116 22.63 -27.15 -2.15
CA TYR A 116 22.73 -28.07 -3.27
C TYR A 116 24.19 -28.26 -3.71
N SER A 117 24.61 -29.53 -3.81
CA SER A 117 25.94 -29.97 -4.23
C SER A 117 27.12 -29.44 -3.41
N HIS A 118 26.88 -28.87 -2.22
CA HIS A 118 27.94 -28.36 -1.35
C HIS A 118 27.64 -28.73 0.10
N ASN A 119 28.63 -29.27 0.78
CA ASN A 119 28.53 -29.63 2.19
C ASN A 119 29.66 -28.91 2.94
N TYR A 120 29.33 -28.32 4.08
CA TYR A 120 30.22 -27.49 4.87
C TYR A 120 30.29 -28.04 6.28
N ASP A 121 31.47 -28.04 6.87
CA ASP A 121 31.65 -28.33 8.29
C ASP A 121 30.81 -27.34 9.11
N VAL A 122 30.09 -27.87 10.10
CA VAL A 122 29.26 -27.10 11.01
C VAL A 122 29.50 -27.53 12.44
N ASP A 123 29.73 -26.56 13.31
CA ASP A 123 29.88 -26.73 14.74
C ASP A 123 28.69 -26.10 15.47
N TYR A 124 28.28 -26.76 16.55
CA TYR A 124 27.18 -26.34 17.40
C TYR A 124 27.70 -26.04 18.79
N TYR A 125 27.44 -24.83 19.29
CA TYR A 125 27.88 -24.40 20.60
C TYR A 125 26.71 -24.01 21.49
N GLU A 126 26.76 -24.38 22.76
CA GLU A 126 25.84 -23.88 23.77
C GLU A 126 26.64 -23.26 24.91
N ASN A 127 26.30 -22.01 25.27
CA ASN A 127 27.04 -21.22 26.27
C ASN A 127 28.55 -21.17 25.99
N GLY A 128 28.94 -21.16 24.71
CA GLY A 128 30.34 -21.13 24.25
C GLY A 128 31.06 -22.49 24.22
N ASN A 129 30.44 -23.57 24.70
CA ASN A 129 31.03 -24.91 24.67
C ASN A 129 30.61 -25.65 23.40
N LEU A 130 31.55 -26.31 22.72
CA LEU A 130 31.24 -27.17 21.57
C LEU A 130 30.44 -28.39 22.04
N ILE A 131 29.20 -28.53 21.58
CA ILE A 131 28.31 -29.62 21.95
C ILE A 131 28.14 -30.67 20.84
N HIS A 132 28.39 -30.30 19.59
CA HIS A 132 28.32 -31.20 18.44
C HIS A 132 29.07 -30.63 17.23
N SER A 133 29.58 -31.49 16.35
CA SER A 133 30.15 -31.13 15.04
C SER A 133 29.57 -32.06 13.97
N GLY A 134 29.40 -31.56 12.75
CA GLY A 134 28.85 -32.35 11.66
C GLY A 134 28.96 -31.61 10.32
N GLN A 135 28.04 -31.92 9.42
CA GLN A 135 27.96 -31.29 8.11
C GLN A 135 26.61 -30.58 7.91
N ILE A 136 26.62 -29.43 7.23
CA ILE A 136 25.43 -28.60 7.03
C ILE A 136 24.27 -29.33 6.34
N ASN A 137 24.56 -30.31 5.47
CA ASN A 137 23.56 -31.11 4.77
C ASN A 137 23.28 -32.46 5.45
N ASP A 138 23.80 -32.71 6.66
CA ASP A 138 23.40 -33.91 7.41
C ASP A 138 21.87 -33.93 7.57
N ASN A 139 21.29 -35.12 7.44
CA ASN A 139 19.83 -35.32 7.47
C ASN A 139 19.21 -34.77 8.76
N ASN A 140 19.94 -34.89 9.86
CA ASN A 140 19.59 -34.34 11.15
C ASN A 140 20.83 -34.14 12.03
N VAL A 141 20.66 -33.36 13.10
CA VAL A 141 21.58 -33.27 14.23
C VAL A 141 20.82 -33.66 15.50
N THR A 142 21.46 -34.39 16.40
CA THR A 142 20.84 -34.80 17.67
C THR A 142 21.61 -34.22 18.84
N PHE A 143 20.94 -33.38 19.62
CA PHE A 143 21.46 -32.82 20.86
C PHE A 143 21.00 -33.69 22.04
N SER A 144 21.91 -34.03 22.95
CA SER A 144 21.63 -34.87 24.11
C SER A 144 22.01 -34.15 25.41
N ASN A 145 21.53 -34.67 26.54
CA ASN A 145 21.70 -34.07 27.88
C ASN A 145 21.13 -32.66 28.02
N LEU A 146 20.06 -32.36 27.27
CA LEU A 146 19.32 -31.11 27.42
C LEU A 146 18.45 -31.18 28.69
N ASP A 147 18.46 -30.14 29.50
CA ASP A 147 17.55 -30.01 30.63
C ASP A 147 16.16 -29.51 30.19
N ASN A 148 15.26 -29.27 31.13
CA ASN A 148 13.88 -28.85 30.84
C ASN A 148 13.76 -27.37 30.41
N GLY A 149 14.86 -26.61 30.46
CA GLY A 149 14.92 -25.19 30.13
C GLY A 149 15.01 -24.90 28.63
N LYS A 150 15.00 -23.61 28.30
CA LYS A 150 15.22 -23.15 26.94
C LYS A 150 16.71 -23.22 26.60
N HIS A 151 17.03 -23.83 25.47
CA HIS A 151 18.40 -23.95 24.97
C HIS A 151 18.61 -23.04 23.76
N ASN A 152 19.71 -22.29 23.75
CA ASN A 152 20.12 -21.47 22.60
C ASN A 152 21.46 -21.98 22.10
N ILE A 153 21.47 -22.51 20.89
CA ILE A 153 22.61 -23.17 20.28
C ILE A 153 23.09 -22.34 19.09
N ASP A 154 24.35 -21.93 19.12
CA ASP A 154 25.02 -21.29 18.00
C ASP A 154 25.40 -22.36 16.98
N MET A 155 24.84 -22.29 15.78
CA MET A 155 25.13 -23.13 14.63
C MET A 155 26.07 -22.36 13.70
N ILE A 156 27.33 -22.76 13.63
CA ILE A 156 28.38 -22.05 12.90
C ILE A 156 28.93 -22.95 11.81
N TYR A 157 28.69 -22.62 10.54
CA TYR A 157 29.28 -23.36 9.41
C TYR A 157 30.40 -22.57 8.73
N ASN A 158 31.48 -23.26 8.36
CA ASN A 158 32.61 -22.66 7.66
C ASN A 158 32.46 -22.82 6.15
N LYS A 159 32.50 -21.71 5.43
CA LYS A 159 32.39 -21.68 3.98
C LYS A 159 33.49 -20.80 3.41
N GLY A 160 34.44 -21.44 2.73
CA GLY A 160 35.56 -20.75 2.09
C GLY A 160 36.43 -19.96 3.07
N GLY A 161 36.62 -20.47 4.29
CA GLY A 161 37.39 -19.81 5.35
C GLY A 161 36.62 -18.75 6.15
N SER A 162 35.35 -18.50 5.84
CA SER A 162 34.48 -17.59 6.60
C SER A 162 33.46 -18.36 7.42
N ASN A 163 33.27 -17.96 8.67
CA ASN A 163 32.26 -18.54 9.57
C ASN A 163 30.93 -17.80 9.43
N PHE A 164 29.83 -18.54 9.32
CA PHE A 164 28.48 -18.01 9.28
C PHE A 164 27.67 -18.56 10.46
N THR A 165 27.35 -17.68 11.41
CA THR A 165 26.63 -18.02 12.64
C THR A 165 25.12 -17.90 12.44
N ASN A 166 24.37 -18.89 12.90
CA ASN A 166 22.93 -18.91 13.03
C ASN A 166 22.57 -19.49 14.40
N TYR A 167 21.30 -19.43 14.78
CA TYR A 167 20.86 -19.75 16.14
C TYR A 167 19.75 -20.79 16.10
N ILE A 168 19.94 -21.92 16.76
CA ILE A 168 18.89 -22.89 17.02
C ILE A 168 18.37 -22.64 18.43
N ASN A 169 17.12 -22.23 18.54
CA ASN A 169 16.46 -22.01 19.82
C ASN A 169 15.52 -23.20 20.05
N ILE A 170 15.91 -24.10 20.94
CA ILE A 170 15.07 -25.22 21.37
C ILE A 170 14.21 -24.71 22.53
N THR A 171 12.91 -24.68 22.29
CA THR A 171 11.88 -24.36 23.29
C THR A 171 10.95 -25.56 23.42
N GLY A 172 10.37 -25.77 24.59
CA GLY A 172 9.39 -26.82 24.83
C GLY A 172 8.20 -26.26 25.58
N ASP A 173 7.27 -27.14 25.94
CA ASP A 173 6.29 -26.83 26.98
C ASP A 173 7.04 -26.36 28.23
N ILE A 174 6.70 -25.16 28.71
CA ILE A 174 7.17 -24.72 30.02
C ILE A 174 6.42 -25.59 31.03
N ILE A 175 7.09 -26.62 31.54
CA ILE A 175 6.70 -27.25 32.80
C ILE A 175 7.23 -26.31 33.88
N GLU A 176 6.43 -25.32 34.30
CA GLU A 176 6.67 -24.74 35.62
C GLU A 176 6.45 -25.84 36.67
N ASP A 177 7.21 -25.82 37.76
CA ASP A 177 7.41 -26.86 38.80
C ASP A 177 6.15 -27.41 39.51
N ILE A 178 4.94 -27.18 38.98
CA ILE A 178 3.69 -27.76 39.46
C ILE A 178 3.39 -29.03 38.64
N PRO A 179 3.40 -30.23 39.25
CA PRO A 179 3.01 -31.45 38.55
C PRO A 179 1.55 -31.34 38.08
N GLY A 180 1.34 -31.15 36.77
CA GLY A 180 0.02 -31.19 36.13
C GLY A 180 -0.30 -30.09 35.11
N ASP A 181 0.53 -29.06 34.94
CA ASP A 181 0.26 -27.97 33.98
C ASP A 181 1.26 -28.02 32.81
N ILE A 182 0.79 -28.46 31.64
CA ILE A 182 1.57 -28.48 30.39
C ILE A 182 1.17 -27.25 29.61
N THR A 183 2.03 -26.23 29.59
CA THR A 183 1.77 -25.00 28.85
C THR A 183 2.40 -25.06 27.45
N VAL A 184 1.58 -25.18 26.41
CA VAL A 184 1.97 -25.22 25.00
C VAL A 184 2.22 -23.83 24.41
N ASP A 185 3.36 -23.62 23.76
CA ASP A 185 3.65 -22.36 23.08
C ASP A 185 2.55 -22.00 22.06
N SER A 186 2.01 -20.79 22.19
CA SER A 186 1.00 -20.26 21.28
C SER A 186 1.53 -19.09 20.45
N HIS A 187 0.98 -18.92 19.26
CA HIS A 187 1.40 -17.91 18.32
C HIS A 187 0.23 -17.13 17.74
N LEU A 188 0.26 -15.80 17.91
CA LEU A 188 -0.57 -14.87 17.17
C LEU A 188 0.08 -14.45 15.87
N SER A 189 -0.64 -14.62 14.76
CA SER A 189 -0.23 -14.14 13.43
C SER A 189 -1.28 -13.22 12.81
N ALA A 190 -0.84 -12.11 12.23
CA ALA A 190 -1.69 -11.13 11.58
C ALA A 190 -0.88 -10.29 10.57
N SER A 191 -1.56 -9.77 9.54
CA SER A 191 -0.94 -8.90 8.53
C SER A 191 -1.19 -7.43 8.83
N ASN A 192 -0.27 -6.56 8.35
CA ASN A 192 -0.51 -5.13 8.26
C ASN A 192 -1.77 -4.83 7.41
N VAL A 193 -2.51 -3.80 7.77
CA VAL A 193 -3.75 -3.43 7.07
C VAL A 193 -3.62 -2.07 6.40
N TYR A 194 -3.91 -2.04 5.10
CA TYR A 194 -3.99 -0.82 4.29
C TYR A 194 -5.39 -0.76 3.70
N MET A 195 -6.12 0.32 4.00
CA MET A 195 -7.53 0.42 3.60
C MET A 195 -7.95 1.86 3.31
N PHE A 196 -9.09 2.01 2.67
CA PHE A 196 -9.82 3.27 2.68
C PHE A 196 -10.85 3.29 3.81
N TYR A 197 -11.14 4.48 4.33
CA TYR A 197 -12.13 4.65 5.39
C TYR A 197 -13.49 4.06 4.97
N ASN A 198 -14.04 3.19 5.82
CA ASN A 198 -15.28 2.45 5.58
C ASN A 198 -15.29 1.61 4.30
N ASP A 199 -14.14 1.07 3.87
CA ASP A 199 -14.09 0.20 2.71
C ASP A 199 -14.57 -1.25 2.97
N GLY A 200 -14.76 -1.61 4.24
CA GLY A 200 -15.23 -2.93 4.67
C GLY A 200 -14.11 -3.91 5.02
N THR A 201 -12.86 -3.49 4.89
CA THR A 201 -11.69 -4.27 5.33
C THR A 201 -11.78 -4.57 6.83
N LYS A 202 -11.44 -5.81 7.17
CA LYS A 202 -11.41 -6.32 8.54
C LYS A 202 -9.97 -6.63 8.92
N TYR A 203 -9.66 -6.51 10.20
CA TYR A 203 -8.42 -7.02 10.76
C TYR A 203 -8.65 -8.45 11.24
N THR A 204 -7.81 -9.38 10.80
CA THR A 204 -7.95 -10.81 11.10
C THR A 204 -6.66 -11.28 11.74
N ILE A 205 -6.77 -11.97 12.87
CA ILE A 205 -5.65 -12.57 13.60
C ILE A 205 -5.93 -14.06 13.75
N LYS A 206 -4.90 -14.89 13.58
CA LYS A 206 -4.96 -16.32 13.88
C LYS A 206 -4.16 -16.60 15.16
N LEU A 207 -4.77 -17.32 16.10
CA LEU A 207 -4.09 -17.98 17.21
C LEU A 207 -3.94 -19.46 16.87
N ALA A 208 -2.71 -19.96 16.96
CA ALA A 208 -2.40 -21.36 16.75
C ALA A 208 -1.37 -21.84 17.77
N ASP A 209 -1.30 -23.14 18.00
CA ASP A 209 -0.18 -23.75 18.70
C ASP A 209 1.08 -23.72 17.81
N TYR A 210 2.21 -24.14 18.36
CA TYR A 210 3.47 -24.24 17.60
C TYR A 210 3.37 -25.15 16.36
N LYS A 211 2.52 -26.19 16.36
CA LYS A 211 2.27 -27.09 15.21
C LYS A 211 1.42 -26.42 14.13
N GLY A 212 0.85 -25.24 14.42
CA GLY A 212 -0.06 -24.52 13.54
C GLY A 212 -1.52 -24.95 13.66
N ASN A 213 -1.85 -25.83 14.61
CA ASN A 213 -3.23 -26.20 14.90
C ASN A 213 -3.96 -24.99 15.48
N PRO A 214 -5.22 -24.76 15.09
CA PRO A 214 -5.97 -23.62 15.58
C PRO A 214 -6.28 -23.76 17.07
N ILE A 215 -5.99 -22.72 17.85
CA ILE A 215 -6.43 -22.64 19.25
C ILE A 215 -7.77 -21.90 19.28
N ILE A 216 -8.83 -22.64 19.60
CA ILE A 216 -10.22 -22.21 19.44
C ILE A 216 -10.80 -21.59 20.71
N ASN A 217 -11.82 -20.73 20.56
CA ASN A 217 -12.61 -20.14 21.66
C ASN A 217 -11.77 -19.34 22.71
N GLN A 218 -10.58 -18.88 22.34
CA GLN A 218 -9.70 -18.11 23.23
C GLN A 218 -9.91 -16.62 23.09
N ASN A 219 -9.80 -15.90 24.21
CA ASN A 219 -9.94 -14.45 24.26
C ASN A 219 -8.67 -13.77 23.74
N ILE A 220 -8.80 -12.98 22.67
CA ILE A 220 -7.76 -12.12 22.10
C ILE A 220 -8.12 -10.67 22.41
N GLN A 221 -7.21 -9.95 23.06
CA GLN A 221 -7.33 -8.51 23.27
C GLN A 221 -6.60 -7.77 22.14
N ILE A 222 -7.32 -6.93 21.41
CA ILE A 222 -6.78 -6.08 20.34
C ILE A 222 -6.86 -4.63 20.82
N THR A 223 -5.74 -3.91 20.75
CA THR A 223 -5.66 -2.49 21.09
C THR A 223 -5.32 -1.67 19.84
N ILE A 224 -6.16 -0.68 19.52
CA ILE A 224 -5.95 0.29 18.44
C ILE A 224 -6.24 1.69 18.97
N ALA A 225 -5.25 2.60 18.92
CA ALA A 225 -5.40 3.97 19.42
C ALA A 225 -5.99 4.05 20.85
N ASN A 226 -5.48 3.21 21.76
CA ASN A 226 -5.91 3.05 23.15
C ASN A 226 -7.32 2.44 23.35
N LEU A 227 -8.06 2.13 22.29
CA LEU A 227 -9.31 1.38 22.38
C LEU A 227 -9.02 -0.12 22.39
N LYS A 228 -9.60 -0.83 23.37
CA LYS A 228 -9.47 -2.28 23.55
C LYS A 228 -10.70 -3.00 23.00
N TYR A 229 -10.46 -4.09 22.28
CA TYR A 229 -11.47 -4.99 21.73
C TYR A 229 -11.15 -6.40 22.16
N ASN A 230 -12.06 -7.06 22.87
CA ASN A 230 -11.91 -8.46 23.24
C ASN A 230 -12.73 -9.31 22.27
N LEU A 231 -12.08 -10.21 21.56
CA LEU A 231 -12.69 -11.12 20.59
C LEU A 231 -12.36 -12.56 20.96
N LYS A 232 -13.17 -13.51 20.49
CA LYS A 232 -12.88 -14.93 20.61
C LYS A 232 -12.41 -15.51 19.28
N THR A 233 -11.49 -16.46 19.34
CA THR A 233 -11.10 -17.23 18.15
C THR A 233 -12.23 -18.17 17.72
N ASP A 234 -12.46 -18.27 16.41
CA ASP A 234 -13.43 -19.20 15.82
C ASP A 234 -12.88 -20.64 15.81
N SER A 235 -13.64 -21.58 15.21
CA SER A 235 -13.24 -22.99 15.09
C SER A 235 -11.98 -23.23 14.25
N ARG A 236 -11.47 -22.19 13.57
CA ARG A 236 -10.23 -22.21 12.78
C ARG A 236 -9.15 -21.34 13.42
N GLY A 237 -9.33 -20.92 14.68
CA GLY A 237 -8.36 -20.14 15.44
C GLY A 237 -8.35 -18.65 15.08
N TYR A 238 -9.33 -18.14 14.33
CA TYR A 238 -9.33 -16.74 13.88
C TYR A 238 -10.20 -15.82 14.74
N ALA A 239 -9.66 -14.67 15.12
CA ALA A 239 -10.40 -13.54 15.68
C ALA A 239 -10.45 -12.40 14.64
N THR A 240 -11.65 -11.90 14.33
CA THR A 240 -11.85 -10.89 13.27
C THR A 240 -12.51 -9.61 13.79
N LEU A 241 -11.82 -8.48 13.63
CA LEU A 241 -12.28 -7.15 14.02
C LEU A 241 -12.72 -6.31 12.80
N VAL A 242 -13.92 -5.75 12.85
CA VAL A 242 -14.35 -4.73 11.87
C VAL A 242 -13.71 -3.38 12.21
N LEU A 243 -12.94 -2.84 11.28
CA LEU A 243 -12.23 -1.57 11.46
C LEU A 243 -13.14 -0.37 11.19
N LYS A 244 -13.19 0.56 12.14
CA LYS A 244 -14.04 1.77 12.11
C LYS A 244 -13.27 3.06 12.39
N GLN A 245 -11.96 2.97 12.56
CA GLN A 245 -11.10 4.12 12.86
C GLN A 245 -11.12 5.10 11.68
N LYS A 246 -11.02 6.40 11.99
CA LYS A 246 -10.93 7.46 10.97
C LYS A 246 -9.63 7.33 10.17
N ALA A 247 -9.50 8.11 9.08
CA ALA A 247 -8.26 8.16 8.32
C ALA A 247 -7.08 8.55 9.22
N GLY A 248 -5.98 7.79 9.11
CA GLY A 248 -4.83 7.90 10.01
C GLY A 248 -3.92 6.68 9.93
N LYS A 249 -2.79 6.75 10.64
CA LYS A 249 -1.88 5.63 10.85
C LYS A 249 -1.94 5.21 12.31
N TYR A 250 -2.07 3.92 12.55
CA TYR A 250 -2.22 3.35 13.89
C TYR A 250 -1.31 2.14 14.07
N LYS A 251 -0.89 1.92 15.32
CA LYS A 251 -0.35 0.64 15.78
C LYS A 251 -1.52 -0.21 16.25
N ILE A 252 -1.56 -1.46 15.81
CA ILE A 252 -2.41 -2.50 16.39
C ILE A 252 -1.53 -3.38 17.26
N VAL A 253 -1.93 -3.59 18.51
CA VAL A 253 -1.32 -4.59 19.40
C VAL A 253 -2.38 -5.63 19.70
N ALA A 254 -2.13 -6.89 19.34
CA ALA A 254 -3.00 -8.00 19.70
C ALA A 254 -2.26 -8.90 20.71
N SER A 255 -2.94 -9.28 21.79
CA SER A 255 -2.40 -10.14 22.82
C SER A 255 -3.37 -11.26 23.18
N PHE A 256 -2.78 -12.42 23.42
CA PHE A 256 -3.37 -13.56 24.09
C PHE A 256 -2.60 -13.71 25.41
N ASN A 257 -3.30 -13.72 26.54
CA ASN A 257 -2.65 -13.72 27.85
C ASN A 257 -2.15 -15.11 28.28
N GLY A 258 -2.41 -16.15 27.48
CA GLY A 258 -2.18 -17.53 27.88
C GLY A 258 -3.31 -18.09 28.74
N ASN A 259 -3.19 -19.37 29.05
CA ASN A 259 -3.96 -20.12 30.04
C ASN A 259 -3.10 -21.33 30.50
N SER A 260 -3.69 -22.24 31.27
CA SER A 260 -3.04 -23.48 31.74
C SER A 260 -2.47 -24.34 30.61
N GLU A 261 -3.16 -24.37 29.46
CA GLU A 261 -2.77 -25.19 28.30
C GLU A 261 -1.83 -24.48 27.33
N TYR A 262 -1.82 -23.13 27.30
CA TYR A 262 -1.13 -22.37 26.27
C TYR A 262 -0.43 -21.12 26.78
N GLY A 263 0.81 -20.91 26.34
CA GLY A 263 1.62 -19.75 26.72
C GLY A 263 1.06 -18.43 26.16
N PRO A 264 1.38 -17.28 26.76
CA PRO A 264 0.97 -15.97 26.25
C PRO A 264 1.61 -15.66 24.90
N SER A 265 0.93 -14.87 24.08
CA SER A 265 1.44 -14.44 22.77
C SER A 265 1.03 -13.01 22.46
N THR A 266 1.92 -12.24 21.82
CA THR A 266 1.64 -10.85 21.43
C THR A 266 2.20 -10.55 20.05
N ILE A 267 1.43 -9.85 19.21
CA ILE A 267 1.85 -9.37 17.90
C ILE A 267 1.53 -7.89 17.71
N VAL A 268 2.41 -7.21 16.99
CA VAL A 268 2.23 -5.82 16.56
C VAL A 268 2.03 -5.77 15.06
N SER A 269 1.01 -5.05 14.62
CA SER A 269 0.76 -4.75 13.20
C SER A 269 0.52 -3.25 13.00
N THR A 270 0.61 -2.80 11.75
CA THR A 270 0.31 -1.43 11.35
C THR A 270 -1.03 -1.35 10.63
N LEU A 271 -1.77 -0.26 10.88
CA LEU A 271 -3.03 0.06 10.22
C LEU A 271 -2.92 1.44 9.57
N SER A 272 -3.02 1.50 8.25
CA SER A 272 -3.00 2.74 7.47
C SER A 272 -4.34 2.93 6.76
N ILE A 273 -5.09 3.94 7.19
CA ILE A 273 -6.40 4.27 6.66
C ILE A 273 -6.32 5.57 5.87
N LEU A 274 -6.60 5.50 4.57
CA LEU A 274 -6.75 6.67 3.71
C LEU A 274 -8.23 7.09 3.66
N ASP A 275 -8.53 8.38 3.67
CA ASP A 275 -9.92 8.88 3.67
C ASP A 275 -10.71 8.45 2.41
N SER A 276 -10.08 8.49 1.24
CA SER A 276 -10.73 8.14 -0.02
C SER A 276 -9.72 7.86 -1.14
N PRO A 277 -10.03 6.97 -2.11
CA PRO A 277 -9.26 6.85 -3.34
C PRO A 277 -9.35 8.10 -4.22
N ILE A 278 -10.38 8.94 -4.03
CA ILE A 278 -10.56 10.18 -4.79
C ILE A 278 -9.77 11.29 -4.10
N THR A 279 -8.65 11.68 -4.71
CA THR A 279 -7.76 12.72 -4.20
C THR A 279 -7.58 13.87 -5.19
N LYS A 280 -6.87 14.93 -4.75
CA LYS A 280 -6.62 16.16 -5.52
C LYS A 280 -7.91 16.84 -6.03
N ASN A 281 -9.05 16.52 -5.42
CA ASN A 281 -10.36 17.06 -5.69
C ASN A 281 -10.57 18.32 -4.84
N LYS A 282 -10.08 19.47 -5.32
CA LYS A 282 -10.23 20.75 -4.62
C LYS A 282 -11.39 21.55 -5.19
N ASN A 283 -12.05 22.33 -4.33
CA ASN A 283 -12.92 23.40 -4.80
C ASN A 283 -12.12 24.32 -5.72
N SER A 284 -12.67 24.69 -6.87
CA SER A 284 -11.87 25.28 -7.95
C SER A 284 -12.64 26.33 -8.74
N GLU A 285 -11.93 27.38 -9.16
CA GLU A 285 -12.42 28.32 -10.16
C GLU A 285 -11.91 27.89 -11.55
N ILE A 286 -12.83 27.59 -12.46
CA ILE A 286 -12.49 26.99 -13.75
C ILE A 286 -13.01 27.91 -14.86
N TYR A 287 -12.10 28.41 -15.69
CA TYR A 287 -12.51 29.16 -16.87
C TYR A 287 -13.28 28.27 -17.85
N PHE A 288 -14.27 28.83 -18.54
CA PHE A 288 -15.07 28.13 -19.54
C PHE A 288 -14.19 27.37 -20.56
N GLY A 289 -14.42 26.06 -20.70
CA GLY A 289 -13.62 25.15 -21.51
C GLY A 289 -12.40 24.55 -20.79
N GLY A 290 -12.12 24.96 -19.55
CA GLY A 290 -11.12 24.37 -18.65
C GLY A 290 -11.54 22.99 -18.14
N ARG A 291 -10.75 22.39 -17.26
CA ARG A 291 -10.98 21.02 -16.79
C ARG A 291 -11.01 20.95 -15.27
N PHE A 292 -12.00 20.26 -14.73
CA PHE A 292 -11.97 19.75 -13.35
C PHE A 292 -11.22 18.43 -13.37
N LYS A 293 -10.31 18.21 -12.43
CA LYS A 293 -9.46 17.02 -12.37
C LYS A 293 -9.46 16.44 -10.97
N VAL A 294 -9.43 15.12 -10.89
CA VAL A 294 -9.19 14.36 -9.67
C VAL A 294 -8.13 13.29 -9.98
N GLN A 295 -7.39 12.85 -8.97
CA GLN A 295 -6.49 11.71 -9.08
C GLN A 295 -7.08 10.55 -8.29
N ILE A 296 -7.02 9.35 -8.87
CA ILE A 296 -7.42 8.13 -8.19
C ILE A 296 -6.17 7.39 -7.72
N ILE A 297 -6.17 7.00 -6.45
CA ILE A 297 -5.10 6.24 -5.80
C ILE A 297 -5.60 4.91 -5.26
N ASP A 298 -4.67 3.99 -5.00
CA ASP A 298 -4.89 2.74 -4.25
C ASP A 298 -4.66 2.93 -2.74
N VAL A 299 -4.82 1.86 -1.97
CA VAL A 299 -4.68 1.85 -0.50
C VAL A 299 -3.24 2.13 -0.02
N TYR A 300 -2.26 2.06 -0.93
CA TYR A 300 -0.85 2.38 -0.67
C TYR A 300 -0.49 3.82 -1.10
N ALA A 301 -1.50 4.64 -1.41
CA ALA A 301 -1.37 6.00 -1.93
C ALA A 301 -0.67 6.13 -3.28
N LYS A 302 -0.58 5.04 -4.07
CA LYS A 302 -0.05 5.06 -5.44
C LYS A 302 -1.18 5.28 -6.44
N HIS A 303 -0.89 5.90 -7.58
CA HIS A 303 -1.92 6.14 -8.58
C HIS A 303 -2.32 4.86 -9.30
N VAL A 304 -3.61 4.71 -9.60
CA VAL A 304 -4.16 3.49 -10.23
C VAL A 304 -3.87 3.32 -11.72
N GLY A 305 -3.10 4.25 -12.31
CA GLY A 305 -2.76 4.22 -13.74
C GLY A 305 -3.95 4.51 -14.67
N ALA A 306 -3.81 4.14 -15.94
CA ALA A 306 -4.79 4.44 -16.98
C ALA A 306 -6.00 3.50 -16.98
N GLY A 307 -7.12 3.99 -17.51
CA GLY A 307 -8.27 3.15 -17.87
C GLY A 307 -9.32 2.95 -16.79
N LYS A 308 -9.08 3.35 -15.53
CA LYS A 308 -10.07 3.23 -14.44
C LYS A 308 -11.19 4.25 -14.62
N VAL A 309 -12.45 3.82 -14.49
CA VAL A 309 -13.62 4.65 -14.78
C VAL A 309 -14.04 5.47 -13.56
N VAL A 310 -14.09 6.79 -13.72
CA VAL A 310 -14.58 7.76 -12.72
C VAL A 310 -15.87 8.39 -13.24
N LYS A 311 -16.90 8.48 -12.38
CA LYS A 311 -18.17 9.13 -12.72
C LYS A 311 -18.17 10.55 -12.16
N PHE A 312 -18.37 11.55 -13.00
CA PHE A 312 -18.64 12.93 -12.60
C PHE A 312 -20.09 13.29 -12.86
N THR A 313 -20.82 13.75 -11.85
CA THR A 313 -22.17 14.27 -11.98
C THR A 313 -22.17 15.77 -11.67
N ILE A 314 -22.63 16.58 -12.62
CA ILE A 314 -22.71 18.03 -12.50
C ILE A 314 -23.89 18.57 -13.30
N ALA A 315 -24.67 19.47 -12.69
CA ALA A 315 -25.87 20.05 -13.30
C ALA A 315 -26.85 18.99 -13.85
N GLY A 316 -27.08 17.91 -13.08
CA GLY A 316 -27.98 16.82 -13.45
C GLY A 316 -27.43 15.83 -14.50
N LYS A 317 -26.25 16.08 -15.09
CA LYS A 317 -25.66 15.20 -16.10
C LYS A 317 -24.47 14.42 -15.55
N THR A 318 -24.40 13.13 -15.88
CA THR A 318 -23.30 12.23 -15.51
C THR A 318 -22.37 11.96 -16.69
N TYR A 319 -21.07 11.94 -16.41
CA TYR A 319 -19.99 11.69 -17.35
C TYR A 319 -19.12 10.54 -16.82
N ARG A 320 -18.85 9.53 -17.65
CA ARG A 320 -17.91 8.44 -17.34
C ARG A 320 -16.56 8.75 -18.01
N ILE A 321 -15.53 9.00 -17.20
CA ILE A 321 -14.20 9.41 -17.67
C ILE A 321 -13.17 8.38 -17.20
N LYS A 322 -12.36 7.86 -18.13
CA LYS A 322 -11.23 6.97 -17.79
C LYS A 322 -10.04 7.80 -17.28
N THR A 323 -9.29 7.25 -16.33
CA THR A 323 -8.03 7.83 -15.85
C THR A 323 -6.94 7.77 -16.92
N ASP A 324 -6.01 8.73 -16.89
CA ASP A 324 -4.76 8.69 -17.66
C ASP A 324 -3.67 7.85 -16.96
N LYS A 325 -2.48 7.74 -17.58
CA LYS A 325 -1.36 6.95 -17.04
C LYS A 325 -0.91 7.33 -15.62
N ASN A 326 -1.23 8.55 -15.18
CA ASN A 326 -0.90 9.06 -13.85
C ASN A 326 -2.10 8.99 -12.90
N GLY A 327 -3.17 8.27 -13.27
CA GLY A 327 -4.38 8.10 -12.46
C GLY A 327 -5.33 9.31 -12.47
N TYR A 328 -5.16 10.31 -13.35
CA TYR A 328 -6.05 11.47 -13.37
C TYR A 328 -7.27 11.24 -14.26
N ALA A 329 -8.46 11.46 -13.70
CA ALA A 329 -9.68 11.64 -14.47
C ALA A 329 -9.98 13.14 -14.59
N SER A 330 -10.23 13.61 -15.81
CA SER A 330 -10.37 15.04 -16.10
C SER A 330 -11.64 15.33 -16.90
N LEU A 331 -12.59 16.11 -16.35
CA LEU A 331 -13.81 16.54 -17.03
C LEU A 331 -13.67 17.96 -17.59
N LYS A 332 -13.98 18.15 -18.88
CA LYS A 332 -14.04 19.49 -19.49
C LYS A 332 -15.32 20.21 -19.08
N ILE A 333 -15.18 21.43 -18.56
CA ILE A 333 -16.30 22.23 -18.04
C ILE A 333 -16.72 23.28 -19.07
N THR A 334 -17.92 23.12 -19.63
CA THR A 334 -18.51 24.06 -20.61
C THR A 334 -19.88 24.59 -20.16
N LEU A 335 -20.14 24.56 -18.85
CA LEU A 335 -21.36 25.10 -18.26
C LEU A 335 -21.40 26.63 -18.29
N LYS A 336 -22.58 27.21 -18.05
CA LYS A 336 -22.78 28.67 -18.07
C LYS A 336 -21.81 29.37 -17.10
N PRO A 337 -21.01 30.35 -17.55
CA PRO A 337 -20.10 31.10 -16.68
C PRO A 337 -20.80 32.02 -15.67
N ASN A 338 -20.03 32.53 -14.71
CA ASN A 338 -20.47 33.33 -13.56
C ASN A 338 -21.49 32.62 -12.67
N LYS A 339 -21.39 31.29 -12.56
CA LYS A 339 -22.25 30.46 -11.72
C LYS A 339 -21.39 29.43 -10.99
N LYS A 340 -21.81 29.12 -9.75
CA LYS A 340 -21.28 28.02 -8.95
C LYS A 340 -22.06 26.74 -9.25
N TYR A 341 -21.37 25.62 -9.27
CA TYR A 341 -21.94 24.29 -9.47
C TYR A 341 -21.33 23.31 -8.47
N THR A 342 -22.16 22.46 -7.89
CA THR A 342 -21.71 21.27 -7.18
C THR A 342 -21.37 20.19 -8.21
N ILE A 343 -20.13 19.71 -8.20
CA ILE A 343 -19.72 18.51 -8.91
C ILE A 343 -19.58 17.36 -7.91
N THR A 344 -20.20 16.23 -8.23
CA THR A 344 -20.06 14.98 -7.48
C THR A 344 -19.17 14.05 -8.26
N THR A 345 -18.11 13.55 -7.62
CA THR A 345 -17.19 12.54 -8.17
C THR A 345 -17.47 11.23 -7.46
N GLN A 346 -17.63 10.15 -8.23
CA GLN A 346 -17.82 8.80 -7.72
C GLN A 346 -16.79 7.85 -8.33
N TYR A 347 -16.17 7.02 -7.48
CA TYR A 347 -15.29 5.92 -7.86
C TYR A 347 -15.61 4.72 -6.97
N GLY A 348 -16.15 3.65 -7.56
CA GLY A 348 -16.77 2.57 -6.79
C GLY A 348 -17.87 3.09 -5.86
N LYS A 349 -17.77 2.77 -4.57
CA LYS A 349 -18.66 3.27 -3.52
C LYS A 349 -18.26 4.64 -2.95
N PHE A 350 -17.07 5.15 -3.27
CA PHE A 350 -16.59 6.41 -2.72
C PHE A 350 -17.16 7.58 -3.48
N ILE A 351 -17.67 8.57 -2.74
CA ILE A 351 -18.31 9.77 -3.29
C ILE A 351 -17.69 11.00 -2.65
N LYS A 352 -17.25 11.97 -3.46
CA LYS A 352 -16.80 13.29 -3.02
C LYS A 352 -17.54 14.40 -3.76
N LYS A 353 -17.95 15.44 -3.03
CA LYS A 353 -18.59 16.63 -3.58
C LYS A 353 -17.63 17.81 -3.53
N ASN A 354 -17.56 18.59 -4.60
CA ASN A 354 -16.77 19.80 -4.69
C ASN A 354 -17.59 20.95 -5.29
N GLN A 355 -17.25 22.18 -4.89
CA GLN A 355 -17.79 23.40 -5.48
C GLN A 355 -16.87 23.88 -6.60
N ILE A 356 -17.44 24.11 -7.79
CA ILE A 356 -16.72 24.75 -8.89
C ILE A 356 -17.39 26.06 -9.30
N THR A 357 -16.58 27.11 -9.48
CA THR A 357 -17.05 28.39 -10.03
C THR A 357 -16.61 28.49 -11.47
N VAL A 358 -17.56 28.60 -12.42
CA VAL A 358 -17.20 28.70 -13.84
C VAL A 358 -16.92 30.16 -14.22
N LYS A 359 -15.67 30.49 -14.54
CA LYS A 359 -15.27 31.85 -14.97
C LYS A 359 -15.41 32.03 -16.48
N PRO A 360 -15.82 33.21 -16.97
CA PRO A 360 -15.89 33.48 -18.40
C PRO A 360 -14.49 33.69 -18.99
N VAL A 361 -14.25 33.18 -20.19
CA VAL A 361 -13.02 33.48 -20.96
C VAL A 361 -13.09 34.83 -21.70
N LEU A 362 -14.30 35.31 -21.96
CA LEU A 362 -14.58 36.58 -22.64
C LEU A 362 -15.32 37.51 -21.68
N THR A 363 -14.74 38.67 -21.38
CA THR A 363 -15.31 39.66 -20.47
C THR A 363 -15.34 41.04 -21.09
N ALA A 364 -16.36 41.82 -20.75
CA ALA A 364 -16.45 43.25 -21.02
C ALA A 364 -17.33 43.90 -19.96
N LYS A 365 -17.08 45.18 -19.68
CA LYS A 365 -17.85 45.97 -18.71
C LYS A 365 -18.87 46.84 -19.44
N ASN A 366 -20.00 47.10 -18.78
CA ASN A 366 -20.87 48.20 -19.19
C ASN A 366 -20.09 49.51 -19.06
N ILE A 367 -20.33 50.46 -19.97
CA ILE A 367 -19.63 51.76 -19.94
C ILE A 367 -20.63 52.91 -19.92
N VAL A 368 -20.28 53.94 -19.14
CA VAL A 368 -20.96 55.24 -19.13
C VAL A 368 -19.92 56.29 -19.52
N LYS A 369 -20.20 57.10 -20.54
CA LYS A 369 -19.27 58.14 -21.04
C LYS A 369 -20.04 59.41 -21.43
N LYS A 370 -19.40 60.58 -21.27
CA LYS A 370 -19.88 61.84 -21.86
C LYS A 370 -19.77 61.78 -23.39
N LYS A 371 -20.61 62.53 -24.11
CA LYS A 371 -20.53 62.68 -25.58
C LYS A 371 -19.11 63.12 -26.00
N ARG A 372 -18.55 62.45 -27.01
CA ARG A 372 -17.23 62.75 -27.59
C ARG A 372 -17.12 62.18 -29.00
N LYS A 373 -16.17 62.69 -29.79
CA LYS A 373 -15.93 62.27 -31.19
C LYS A 373 -15.73 60.76 -31.35
N THR A 374 -14.98 60.13 -30.43
CA THR A 374 -14.73 58.67 -30.44
C THR A 374 -14.87 58.06 -29.05
N ILE A 375 -15.69 57.01 -28.92
CA ILE A 375 -15.83 56.18 -27.72
C ILE A 375 -15.16 54.83 -27.95
N LYS A 376 -14.32 54.39 -27.01
CA LYS A 376 -13.69 53.07 -27.02
C LYS A 376 -14.49 52.11 -26.14
N PHE A 377 -14.88 50.96 -26.69
CA PHE A 377 -15.43 49.82 -25.95
C PHE A 377 -14.41 48.68 -25.95
N TYR A 378 -14.20 48.06 -24.79
CA TYR A 378 -13.15 47.07 -24.58
C TYR A 378 -13.73 45.71 -24.24
N ALA A 379 -13.23 44.66 -24.89
CA ALA A 379 -13.45 43.27 -24.48
C ALA A 379 -12.10 42.59 -24.23
N LYS A 380 -12.00 41.83 -23.14
CA LYS A 380 -10.82 41.06 -22.75
C LYS A 380 -11.08 39.58 -22.99
N LEU A 381 -10.11 38.90 -23.61
CA LEU A 381 -10.12 37.48 -23.85
C LEU A 381 -8.92 36.81 -23.16
N VAL A 382 -9.22 35.77 -22.38
CA VAL A 382 -8.23 34.92 -21.73
C VAL A 382 -8.38 33.47 -22.19
N ASN A 383 -7.36 32.64 -21.92
CA ASN A 383 -7.44 31.20 -22.13
C ASN A 383 -8.04 30.49 -20.90
N THR A 384 -8.07 29.16 -20.93
CA THR A 384 -8.61 28.33 -19.84
C THR A 384 -7.77 28.38 -18.55
N LYS A 385 -6.58 28.98 -18.59
CA LYS A 385 -5.69 29.26 -17.45
C LYS A 385 -5.74 30.74 -17.01
N GLY A 386 -6.65 31.55 -17.56
CA GLY A 386 -6.75 32.97 -17.26
C GLY A 386 -5.68 33.87 -17.92
N LYS A 387 -4.77 33.31 -18.73
CA LYS A 387 -3.75 34.10 -19.42
C LYS A 387 -4.34 34.81 -20.65
N PRO A 388 -3.99 36.08 -20.91
CA PRO A 388 -4.48 36.82 -22.08
C PRO A 388 -4.20 36.12 -23.40
N ARG A 389 -5.13 36.21 -24.37
CA ARG A 389 -4.92 35.68 -25.73
C ARG A 389 -4.77 36.80 -26.74
N ALA A 390 -3.57 36.98 -27.27
CA ALA A 390 -3.27 37.95 -28.32
C ALA A 390 -3.66 37.45 -29.72
N LYS A 391 -3.83 38.40 -30.66
CA LYS A 391 -4.10 38.18 -32.09
C LYS A 391 -5.35 37.32 -32.38
N LYS A 392 -6.30 37.20 -31.43
CA LYS A 392 -7.56 36.46 -31.63
C LYS A 392 -8.68 37.42 -32.02
N THR A 393 -9.46 37.02 -33.01
CA THR A 393 -10.56 37.84 -33.54
C THR A 393 -11.80 37.74 -32.64
N ILE A 394 -12.19 38.86 -32.05
CA ILE A 394 -13.46 39.05 -31.34
C ILE A 394 -14.47 39.69 -32.30
N ARG A 395 -15.70 39.17 -32.30
CA ARG A 395 -16.81 39.70 -33.11
C ARG A 395 -17.68 40.59 -32.22
N PHE A 396 -17.86 41.85 -32.61
CA PHE A 396 -18.82 42.76 -31.99
C PHE A 396 -20.03 42.95 -32.91
N ARG A 397 -21.24 43.03 -32.35
CA ARG A 397 -22.44 43.49 -33.03
C ARG A 397 -23.00 44.69 -32.30
N PHE A 398 -23.10 45.81 -33.00
CA PHE A 398 -23.54 47.10 -32.46
C PHE A 398 -24.37 47.85 -33.51
N LYS A 399 -25.59 48.27 -33.15
CA LYS A 399 -26.57 48.92 -34.06
C LYS A 399 -26.71 48.20 -35.41
N GLY A 400 -26.94 46.88 -35.40
CA GLY A 400 -27.06 46.05 -36.61
C GLY A 400 -25.73 45.71 -37.29
N LYS A 401 -24.70 46.56 -37.18
CA LYS A 401 -23.39 46.36 -37.82
C LYS A 401 -22.52 45.35 -37.07
N ARG A 402 -21.70 44.62 -37.83
CA ARG A 402 -20.74 43.61 -37.32
C ARG A 402 -19.31 44.12 -37.47
N TYR A 403 -18.50 43.92 -36.44
CA TYR A 403 -17.08 44.29 -36.41
C TYR A 403 -16.23 43.09 -36.02
N LYS A 404 -15.09 42.89 -36.70
CA LYS A 404 -14.09 41.86 -36.38
C LYS A 404 -12.81 42.54 -35.92
N ILE A 405 -12.42 42.36 -34.66
CA ILE A 405 -11.26 43.05 -34.07
C ILE A 405 -10.33 42.04 -33.42
N LYS A 406 -9.04 42.11 -33.75
CA LYS A 406 -8.00 41.27 -33.14
C LYS A 406 -7.63 41.80 -31.75
N THR A 407 -7.39 40.91 -30.80
CA THR A 407 -6.88 41.24 -29.48
C THR A 407 -5.41 41.63 -29.50
N ASN A 408 -5.00 42.58 -28.65
CA ASN A 408 -3.59 42.95 -28.46
C ASN A 408 -2.84 41.96 -27.54
N LYS A 409 -1.55 42.23 -27.23
CA LYS A 409 -0.73 41.41 -26.32
C LYS A 409 -1.37 41.20 -24.93
N LYS A 410 -2.15 42.17 -24.44
CA LYS A 410 -2.91 42.11 -23.17
C LYS A 410 -4.28 41.39 -23.32
N GLY A 411 -4.56 40.79 -24.47
CA GLY A 411 -5.81 40.07 -24.75
C GLY A 411 -7.02 40.99 -24.94
N ILE A 412 -6.82 42.29 -25.19
CA ILE A 412 -7.89 43.28 -25.29
C ILE A 412 -8.18 43.58 -26.76
N ALA A 413 -9.44 43.47 -27.16
CA ALA A 413 -9.95 44.03 -28.42
C ALA A 413 -10.68 45.34 -28.13
N THR A 414 -10.36 46.38 -28.90
CA THR A 414 -10.89 47.73 -28.70
C THR A 414 -11.73 48.15 -29.91
N LEU A 415 -13.05 48.26 -29.73
CA LEU A 415 -13.94 48.83 -30.73
C LEU A 415 -13.99 50.36 -30.57
N LYS A 416 -13.59 51.08 -31.61
CA LYS A 416 -13.73 52.54 -31.71
C LYS A 416 -15.09 52.87 -32.35
N ILE A 417 -15.94 53.60 -31.64
CA ILE A 417 -17.29 54.01 -32.08
C ILE A 417 -17.28 55.53 -32.24
N LYS A 418 -17.59 56.02 -33.44
CA LYS A 418 -17.59 57.47 -33.75
C LYS A 418 -18.99 58.07 -33.59
N ASN A 419 -19.04 59.34 -33.16
CA ASN A 419 -20.21 60.22 -33.22
C ASN A 419 -21.52 59.63 -32.64
N LEU A 420 -21.44 58.97 -31.48
CA LEU A 420 -22.60 58.38 -30.84
C LEU A 420 -23.46 59.46 -30.16
N LYS A 421 -24.75 59.55 -30.50
CA LYS A 421 -25.72 60.46 -29.84
C LYS A 421 -25.93 60.07 -28.37
N LYS A 422 -26.50 60.98 -27.57
CA LYS A 422 -26.93 60.68 -26.20
C LYS A 422 -27.94 59.54 -26.24
N GLY A 423 -27.86 58.61 -25.28
CA GLY A 423 -28.73 57.44 -25.24
C GLY A 423 -28.09 56.18 -24.67
N LYS A 424 -28.88 55.10 -24.62
CA LYS A 424 -28.50 53.79 -24.08
C LYS A 424 -28.50 52.75 -25.21
N TYR A 425 -27.35 52.13 -25.45
CA TYR A 425 -27.16 51.20 -26.56
C TYR A 425 -26.73 49.82 -26.07
N LYS A 426 -27.26 48.76 -26.69
CA LYS A 426 -26.83 47.37 -26.46
C LYS A 426 -25.67 47.04 -27.39
N ILE A 427 -24.66 46.37 -26.86
CA ILE A 427 -23.55 45.80 -27.64
C ILE A 427 -23.41 44.31 -27.31
N TYR A 428 -23.24 43.50 -28.35
CA TYR A 428 -23.04 42.06 -28.23
C TYR A 428 -21.60 41.73 -28.63
N THR A 429 -20.89 40.99 -27.78
CA THR A 429 -19.51 40.56 -28.05
C THR A 429 -19.47 39.04 -28.05
N GLN A 430 -18.78 38.46 -29.04
CA GLN A 430 -18.69 37.02 -29.22
C GLN A 430 -17.27 36.56 -29.53
N TYR A 431 -16.89 35.43 -28.93
CA TYR A 431 -15.71 34.66 -29.26
C TYR A 431 -16.03 33.15 -29.14
N GLY A 432 -16.04 32.43 -30.27
CA GLY A 432 -16.49 31.04 -30.31
C GLY A 432 -17.92 30.88 -29.76
N LYS A 433 -18.08 29.98 -28.77
CA LYS A 433 -19.36 29.76 -28.05
C LYS A 433 -19.62 30.80 -26.95
N SER A 434 -18.64 31.60 -26.55
CA SER A 434 -18.81 32.63 -25.52
C SER A 434 -19.46 33.86 -26.12
N LYS A 435 -20.62 34.25 -25.56
CA LYS A 435 -21.39 35.43 -25.95
C LYS A 435 -21.65 36.27 -24.70
N ILE A 436 -21.42 37.58 -24.79
CA ILE A 436 -21.72 38.54 -23.73
C ILE A 436 -22.51 39.73 -24.30
N LYS A 437 -23.39 40.28 -23.46
CA LYS A 437 -24.20 41.45 -23.78
C LYS A 437 -23.87 42.54 -22.76
N ASN A 438 -23.54 43.72 -23.25
CA ASN A 438 -23.22 44.89 -22.42
C ASN A 438 -24.01 46.11 -22.88
N THR A 439 -23.97 47.15 -22.06
CA THR A 439 -24.62 48.43 -22.32
C THR A 439 -23.58 49.55 -22.43
N ILE A 440 -23.78 50.44 -23.39
CA ILE A 440 -23.05 51.71 -23.57
C ILE A 440 -24.06 52.83 -23.31
N LYS A 441 -23.85 53.64 -22.27
CA LYS A 441 -24.69 54.83 -21.96
C LYS A 441 -23.91 56.11 -22.25
N ILE A 442 -24.45 56.97 -23.11
CA ILE A 442 -23.89 58.29 -23.43
C ILE A 442 -24.72 59.36 -22.73
N LYS A 443 -24.05 60.10 -21.83
CA LYS A 443 -24.60 61.27 -21.12
C LYS A 443 -24.31 62.56 -21.89
#